data_AF-A0A834CA55-F1
#
_entry.id   AF-A0A834CA55-F1
#
_cell.length_a   1.000
_cell.length_b   1.000
_cell.length_c   1.000
_cell.angle_alpha   90.00
_cell.angle_beta   90.00
_cell.angle_gamma   90.00
#
_symmetry.space_group_name_H-M   'P 1'
#
loop_
_entity.id
_entity.type
_entity.pdbx_description
1 polymer ?
#
loop_
_entity_poly.entity_id
_entity_poly.type
_entity_poly.pdbx_seq_one_letter_code
_entity_poly.pdbx_strand_id
1 'polypeptide(L)'
;MSRRTGRTGPPCRSGQKVLEAQENESDRADLQVRTEGSGAQQAVIEDVDQDLAALGHASMEDGTGRADLTTREWRGGVWPERRACCTHERAIPIQEVVEALDVPEEGVETLLCYLELHPQRWVELLHPTLSVCKVSCYDGPKQLQKVTKICPPVAVVLARKRMAGERVERCDQVEFDVVEVADIMGWQLPLVKRGLRQLQWSTDRAGGRSGVLVEFSAISFYFRSYGDLSPEEMDVLCHFLHGRVQEQERTRLQQLTACFKAFRSVAFQSVLSCVQHLDRSRSQQLKALLSEYFDRKKERGGAVQLEEEPEDLDTNELLDWEEQVRTDIRRFLALRSDEKFSGRAVARILHGIGSPRYPAQIYGRDRRFWRKYLHLDFNRLIQMATQEIIGFK
;
A
#
# COMPACT_ATOMS: atom_id res chain seq x y z
N MET A 1 -60.35 11.45 15.27
CA MET A 1 -59.28 12.01 14.41
C MET A 1 -58.29 12.74 15.31
N SER A 2 -57.22 12.05 15.73
CA SER A 2 -56.20 12.60 16.64
C SER A 2 -54.81 12.32 16.08
N ARG A 3 -54.00 13.39 16.02
CA ARG A 3 -52.60 13.42 15.58
C ARG A 3 -51.72 12.59 16.53
N ARG A 4 -50.81 11.77 15.97
CA ARG A 4 -49.68 11.17 16.71
C ARG A 4 -48.38 11.77 16.20
N THR A 5 -47.63 12.35 17.12
CA THR A 5 -46.28 12.85 17.00
C THR A 5 -45.27 11.70 17.16
N GLY A 6 -44.33 11.58 16.22
CA GLY A 6 -43.20 10.64 16.31
C GLY A 6 -41.99 11.32 16.95
N ARG A 7 -41.44 10.73 18.01
CA ARG A 7 -40.17 11.11 18.64
C ARG A 7 -38.99 10.54 17.85
N THR A 8 -38.04 11.38 17.47
CA THR A 8 -36.70 10.97 16.98
C THR A 8 -35.72 10.93 18.17
N GLY A 9 -35.05 9.81 18.38
CA GLY A 9 -33.96 9.65 19.36
C GLY A 9 -32.61 10.17 18.83
N PRO A 10 -31.60 10.36 19.71
CA PRO A 10 -30.32 10.97 19.35
C PRO A 10 -29.36 9.96 18.66
N PRO A 11 -28.41 10.42 17.83
CA PRO A 11 -27.43 9.54 17.18
C PRO A 11 -26.33 9.08 18.15
N CYS A 12 -25.90 7.83 17.96
CA CYS A 12 -24.93 7.09 18.76
C CYS A 12 -23.54 7.74 18.82
N ARG A 13 -23.02 7.93 20.05
CA ARG A 13 -21.66 8.41 20.40
C ARG A 13 -20.55 7.35 20.33
N SER A 14 -20.75 6.24 19.62
CA SER A 14 -19.84 5.09 19.66
C SER A 14 -18.67 5.16 18.67
N GLY A 15 -18.76 5.95 17.61
CA GLY A 15 -17.69 6.06 16.58
C GLY A 15 -16.51 6.95 16.94
N GLN A 16 -16.72 8.02 17.72
CA GLN A 16 -15.66 8.94 18.14
C GLN A 16 -14.69 8.36 19.17
N LYS A 17 -15.16 7.44 20.02
CA LYS A 17 -14.33 6.83 21.07
C LYS A 17 -13.32 5.80 20.56
N VAL A 18 -13.54 5.24 19.37
CA VAL A 18 -12.61 4.24 18.79
C VAL A 18 -11.42 4.93 18.15
N LEU A 19 -11.62 6.12 17.56
CA LEU A 19 -10.54 6.94 17.00
C LEU A 19 -9.65 7.56 18.09
N GLU A 20 -10.24 8.09 19.18
CA GLU A 20 -9.46 8.59 20.35
C GLU A 20 -8.68 7.48 21.07
N ALA A 21 -9.12 6.21 20.98
CA ALA A 21 -8.43 5.08 21.61
C ALA A 21 -7.20 4.63 20.81
N GLN A 22 -7.28 4.61 19.47
CA GLN A 22 -6.13 4.30 18.61
C GLN A 22 -5.08 5.43 18.62
N GLU A 23 -5.49 6.68 18.76
CA GLU A 23 -4.57 7.82 18.90
C GLU A 23 -3.75 7.81 20.20
N ASN A 24 -4.35 7.40 21.32
CA ASN A 24 -3.65 7.30 22.61
C ASN A 24 -2.66 6.12 22.68
N GLU A 25 -2.84 5.09 21.85
CA GLU A 25 -1.98 3.91 21.81
C GLU A 25 -0.70 4.18 21.00
N SER A 26 -0.81 4.95 19.91
CA SER A 26 0.33 5.47 19.14
C SER A 26 1.17 6.47 19.95
N ASP A 27 0.54 7.41 20.65
CA ASP A 27 1.24 8.39 21.50
C ASP A 27 1.91 7.72 22.74
N ARG A 28 1.41 6.55 23.21
CA ARG A 28 2.03 5.78 24.31
C ARG A 28 3.25 4.97 23.87
N ALA A 29 3.22 4.38 22.68
CA ALA A 29 4.34 3.61 22.14
C ALA A 29 5.62 4.47 21.99
N ASP A 30 5.46 5.74 21.60
CA ASP A 30 6.58 6.68 21.42
C ASP A 30 7.19 7.19 22.75
N LEU A 31 6.45 7.15 23.86
CA LEU A 31 6.95 7.53 25.19
C LEU A 31 7.64 6.37 25.92
N GLN A 32 7.29 5.12 25.62
CA GLN A 32 7.80 3.96 26.36
C GLN A 32 9.22 3.55 25.93
N VAL A 33 9.67 3.94 24.73
CA VAL A 33 11.03 3.67 24.24
C VAL A 33 12.12 4.55 24.91
N ARG A 34 11.74 5.59 25.67
CA ARG A 34 12.70 6.57 26.24
C ARG A 34 12.90 6.51 27.74
N THR A 35 12.28 5.58 28.47
CA THR A 35 12.27 5.65 29.95
C THR A 35 12.60 4.38 30.71
N GLU A 36 13.32 3.42 30.13
CA GLU A 36 13.84 2.27 30.92
C GLU A 36 15.30 1.97 30.56
N GLY A 37 16.18 2.84 31.08
CA GLY A 37 17.56 2.49 31.39
C GLY A 37 17.75 2.59 32.90
N SER A 38 18.27 1.51 33.50
CA SER A 38 18.72 1.36 34.89
C SER A 38 17.69 0.86 35.92
N GLY A 39 17.84 -0.43 36.29
CA GLY A 39 17.81 -0.82 37.70
C GLY A 39 16.64 -1.69 38.17
N ALA A 40 16.88 -3.00 38.10
CA ALA A 40 16.36 -4.05 38.99
C ALA A 40 14.85 -4.31 39.00
N GLN A 41 14.44 -5.35 38.27
CA GLN A 41 13.76 -6.47 38.91
C GLN A 41 14.09 -7.77 38.19
N GLN A 42 14.92 -8.52 38.90
CA GLN A 42 15.43 -9.84 38.63
C GLN A 42 14.42 -10.83 39.20
N ALA A 43 13.91 -11.73 38.36
CA ALA A 43 13.57 -13.12 38.64
C ALA A 43 12.41 -13.58 37.75
N VAL A 44 12.52 -14.83 37.30
CA VAL A 44 11.51 -15.61 36.57
C VAL A 44 11.50 -15.34 35.06
N ILE A 45 12.41 -16.02 34.36
CA ILE A 45 12.13 -17.00 33.28
C ILE A 45 13.52 -17.62 33.00
N GLU A 46 13.90 -18.59 33.82
CA GLU A 46 14.86 -19.63 33.43
C GLU A 46 14.06 -20.74 32.73
N ASP A 47 14.76 -21.51 31.89
CA ASP A 47 14.29 -22.65 31.09
C ASP A 47 13.60 -22.32 29.76
N VAL A 48 14.41 -22.16 28.71
CA VAL A 48 14.51 -23.07 27.54
C VAL A 48 15.48 -22.43 26.55
N ASP A 49 16.79 -22.53 26.80
CA ASP A 49 17.81 -22.24 25.77
C ASP A 49 19.15 -22.95 26.09
N GLN A 50 19.05 -24.25 26.37
CA GLN A 50 20.18 -25.16 26.49
C GLN A 50 19.87 -26.40 25.67
N ASP A 51 20.11 -26.32 24.37
CA ASP A 51 20.44 -27.45 23.50
C ASP A 51 20.73 -26.88 22.11
N LEU A 52 22.00 -26.52 21.85
CA LEU A 52 22.62 -26.42 20.51
C LEU A 52 24.08 -25.95 20.56
N ALA A 53 24.60 -25.53 21.72
CA ALA A 53 26.00 -25.19 21.93
C ALA A 53 26.84 -26.39 22.43
N ALA A 54 26.88 -27.48 21.67
CA ALA A 54 27.92 -28.49 21.82
C ALA A 54 27.98 -29.36 20.56
N LEU A 55 28.98 -29.10 19.71
CA LEU A 55 29.90 -30.11 19.15
C LEU A 55 30.72 -29.48 18.02
N GLY A 56 32.04 -29.40 18.25
CA GLY A 56 33.03 -29.57 17.18
C GLY A 56 33.74 -28.34 16.64
N HIS A 57 34.71 -27.82 17.40
CA HIS A 57 35.91 -27.25 16.80
C HIS A 57 36.70 -28.36 16.06
N ALA A 58 36.95 -28.18 14.76
CA ALA A 58 38.02 -28.83 14.03
C ALA A 58 38.61 -27.85 13.00
N SER A 59 39.92 -27.93 12.83
CA SER A 59 40.84 -26.92 12.33
C SER A 59 40.78 -26.62 10.83
N MET A 60 41.39 -25.49 10.47
CA MET A 60 41.67 -24.97 9.13
C MET A 60 42.11 -26.01 8.08
N GLU A 61 41.57 -25.87 6.87
CA GLU A 61 42.33 -25.85 5.61
C GLU A 61 41.53 -25.17 4.48
N ASP A 62 42.27 -24.58 3.55
CA ASP A 62 41.88 -23.71 2.44
C ASP A 62 40.85 -24.32 1.47
N GLY A 63 40.00 -23.47 0.87
CA GLY A 63 39.22 -23.87 -0.31
C GLY A 63 37.89 -23.15 -0.51
N THR A 64 37.92 -22.09 -1.33
CA THR A 64 36.89 -21.72 -2.33
C THR A 64 35.40 -21.82 -1.98
N GLY A 65 34.73 -20.67 -2.00
CA GLY A 65 33.34 -20.56 -2.49
C GLY A 65 32.26 -20.42 -1.43
N ARG A 66 32.05 -19.20 -0.92
CA ARG A 66 30.77 -18.81 -0.31
C ARG A 66 30.12 -17.77 -1.22
N ALA A 67 29.37 -18.26 -2.21
CA ALA A 67 28.53 -17.44 -3.06
C ALA A 67 27.33 -16.94 -2.24
N ASP A 68 27.33 -15.64 -1.98
CA ASP A 68 26.21 -14.89 -1.41
C ASP A 68 25.07 -14.87 -2.44
N LEU A 69 24.01 -15.63 -2.19
CA LEU A 69 22.93 -15.92 -3.14
C LEU A 69 21.86 -14.82 -3.25
N THR A 70 22.12 -13.60 -2.78
CA THR A 70 21.22 -12.44 -2.90
C THR A 70 21.72 -11.36 -3.87
N THR A 71 22.69 -11.69 -4.73
CA THR A 71 23.17 -10.76 -5.76
C THR A 71 23.14 -11.42 -7.13
N ARG A 72 21.94 -11.73 -7.63
CA ARG A 72 21.77 -12.09 -9.05
C ARG A 72 21.80 -10.80 -9.87
N GLU A 73 23.03 -10.36 -10.16
CA GLU A 73 23.45 -9.42 -11.21
C GLU A 73 22.67 -8.10 -11.32
N TRP A 74 22.92 -7.18 -10.40
CA TRP A 74 22.72 -5.75 -10.66
C TRP A 74 23.86 -5.23 -11.53
N ARG A 75 23.82 -5.55 -12.82
CA ARG A 75 24.77 -5.02 -13.79
C ARG A 75 24.36 -3.59 -14.15
N GLY A 76 25.00 -2.60 -13.53
CA GLY A 76 25.28 -1.31 -14.19
C GLY A 76 24.38 -0.11 -13.87
N GLY A 77 24.20 0.24 -12.60
CA GLY A 77 23.87 1.62 -12.22
C GLY A 77 25.04 2.22 -11.42
N VAL A 78 25.74 3.21 -11.97
CA VAL A 78 26.70 4.02 -11.19
C VAL A 78 25.88 5.05 -10.44
N TRP A 79 25.65 4.80 -9.15
CA TRP A 79 24.91 5.72 -8.29
C TRP A 79 25.85 6.76 -7.69
N PRO A 80 25.43 8.03 -7.54
CA PRO A 80 26.27 9.05 -6.94
C PRO A 80 26.56 8.73 -5.47
N GLU A 81 27.84 8.60 -5.11
CA GLU A 81 28.29 8.29 -3.73
C GLU A 81 27.93 9.39 -2.71
N ARG A 82 27.60 10.61 -3.18
CA ARG A 82 27.21 11.75 -2.34
C ARG A 82 26.10 12.54 -3.02
N ARG A 83 24.96 12.67 -2.34
CA ARG A 83 23.83 13.53 -2.74
C ARG A 83 23.87 14.84 -1.97
N ALA A 84 23.40 15.92 -2.61
CA ALA A 84 23.23 17.21 -1.95
C ALA A 84 21.94 17.22 -1.10
N CYS A 85 20.94 16.41 -1.48
CA CYS A 85 19.72 16.22 -0.70
C CYS A 85 19.96 15.29 0.50
N CYS A 86 19.57 15.73 1.69
CA CYS A 86 19.70 14.99 2.94
C CYS A 86 18.46 14.14 3.30
N THR A 87 17.62 13.80 2.32
CA THR A 87 16.26 13.24 2.45
C THR A 87 15.22 14.21 3.02
N HIS A 88 13.95 13.89 2.75
CA HIS A 88 12.80 14.69 3.14
C HIS A 88 11.68 13.81 3.67
N GLU A 89 11.04 14.26 4.75
CA GLU A 89 9.84 13.63 5.30
C GLU A 89 8.63 13.99 4.42
N ARG A 90 7.90 12.97 3.95
CA ARG A 90 6.73 13.11 3.09
C ARG A 90 5.61 12.24 3.59
N ALA A 91 4.38 12.71 3.41
CA ALA A 91 3.19 11.94 3.65
C ALA A 91 2.25 12.02 2.45
N ILE A 92 1.65 10.88 2.09
CA ILE A 92 0.67 10.83 1.00
C ILE A 92 -0.61 10.16 1.51
N PRO A 93 -1.78 10.82 1.44
CA PRO A 93 -3.05 10.26 1.88
C PRO A 93 -3.36 8.92 1.21
N ILE A 94 -3.63 7.89 2.02
CA ILE A 94 -3.82 6.51 1.54
C ILE A 94 -4.97 6.45 0.53
N GLN A 95 -6.13 7.01 0.89
CA GLN A 95 -7.32 6.94 0.05
C GLN A 95 -7.11 7.62 -1.32
N GLU A 96 -6.47 8.79 -1.35
CA GLU A 96 -6.23 9.52 -2.59
C GLU A 96 -5.28 8.75 -3.51
N VAL A 97 -4.22 8.14 -2.98
CA VAL A 97 -3.26 7.34 -3.76
C VAL A 97 -3.91 6.08 -4.30
N VAL A 98 -4.66 5.37 -3.47
CA VAL A 98 -5.34 4.13 -3.83
C VAL A 98 -6.34 4.37 -4.97
N GLU A 99 -7.10 5.46 -4.91
CA GLU A 99 -8.03 5.85 -5.98
C GLU A 99 -7.32 6.40 -7.22
N ALA A 100 -6.27 7.21 -7.05
CA ALA A 100 -5.53 7.81 -8.16
C ALA A 100 -4.80 6.76 -9.00
N LEU A 101 -4.10 5.82 -8.34
CA LEU A 101 -3.31 4.78 -8.98
C LEU A 101 -4.12 3.52 -9.34
N ASP A 102 -5.32 3.36 -8.79
CA ASP A 102 -6.13 2.14 -8.90
C ASP A 102 -5.42 0.86 -8.40
N VAL A 103 -4.61 1.03 -7.34
CA VAL A 103 -3.86 -0.03 -6.65
C VAL A 103 -4.34 -0.08 -5.20
N PRO A 104 -4.63 -1.27 -4.65
CA PRO A 104 -5.07 -1.38 -3.25
C PRO A 104 -3.98 -0.92 -2.28
N GLU A 105 -4.37 -0.57 -1.05
CA GLU A 105 -3.47 -0.06 0.00
C GLU A 105 -2.27 -0.99 0.21
N GLU A 106 -2.51 -2.29 0.34
CA GLU A 106 -1.45 -3.30 0.53
C GLU A 106 -0.51 -3.38 -0.67
N GLY A 107 -1.02 -3.08 -1.87
CA GLY A 107 -0.22 -3.01 -3.08
C GLY A 107 0.73 -1.83 -3.07
N VAL A 108 0.26 -0.65 -2.65
CA VAL A 108 1.12 0.55 -2.51
C VAL A 108 2.15 0.35 -1.40
N GLU A 109 1.73 -0.16 -0.24
CA GLU A 109 2.62 -0.49 0.87
C GLU A 109 3.72 -1.48 0.45
N THR A 110 3.36 -2.54 -0.29
CA THR A 110 4.33 -3.52 -0.82
C THR A 110 5.38 -2.85 -1.72
N LEU A 111 4.98 -1.91 -2.57
CA LEU A 111 5.92 -1.18 -3.43
C LEU A 111 6.87 -0.29 -2.60
N LEU A 112 6.37 0.37 -1.56
CA LEU A 112 7.20 1.16 -0.63
C LEU A 112 8.21 0.27 0.10
N CYS A 113 7.78 -0.89 0.60
CA CYS A 113 8.66 -1.88 1.23
C CYS A 113 9.74 -2.39 0.26
N TYR A 114 9.43 -2.57 -1.03
CA TYR A 114 10.46 -2.94 -2.01
C TYR A 114 11.50 -1.83 -2.23
N LEU A 115 11.10 -0.56 -2.18
CA LEU A 115 12.02 0.58 -2.26
C LEU A 115 12.91 0.69 -1.02
N GLU A 116 12.36 0.38 0.16
CA GLU A 116 13.11 0.36 1.42
C GLU A 116 14.12 -0.79 1.49
N LEU A 117 13.73 -1.98 1.04
CA LEU A 117 14.60 -3.16 0.97
C LEU A 117 15.66 -3.08 -0.14
N HIS A 118 15.55 -2.10 -1.05
CA HIS A 118 16.56 -1.91 -2.09
C HIS A 118 17.92 -1.57 -1.46
N PRO A 119 19.06 -2.04 -2.00
CA PRO A 119 20.39 -1.77 -1.43
C PRO A 119 20.70 -0.28 -1.19
N GLN A 120 20.14 0.60 -2.02
CA GLN A 120 20.29 2.05 -1.90
C GLN A 120 19.31 2.73 -0.93
N ARG A 121 18.36 1.97 -0.35
CA ARG A 121 17.33 2.45 0.60
C ARG A 121 16.69 3.77 0.18
N TRP A 122 16.02 3.74 -0.98
CA TRP A 122 15.46 4.94 -1.61
C TRP A 122 14.36 5.61 -0.78
N VAL A 123 13.68 4.78 0.01
CA VAL A 123 12.59 5.16 0.89
C VAL A 123 12.86 4.54 2.26
N GLU A 124 12.64 5.29 3.33
CA GLU A 124 12.55 4.77 4.70
C GLU A 124 11.08 4.87 5.12
N LEU A 125 10.42 3.74 5.35
CA LEU A 125 9.01 3.72 5.67
C LEU A 125 8.82 3.98 7.17
N LEU A 126 8.07 5.01 7.51
CA LEU A 126 7.76 5.40 8.88
C LEU A 126 6.32 5.00 9.24
N HIS A 127 5.96 5.09 10.52
CA HIS A 127 4.63 4.71 10.97
C HIS A 127 3.55 5.62 10.35
N PRO A 128 2.46 5.07 9.76
CA PRO A 128 1.39 5.86 9.17
C PRO A 128 0.87 6.94 10.11
N THR A 129 0.53 8.10 9.55
CA THR A 129 0.15 9.26 10.35
C THR A 129 -0.95 10.08 9.69
N LEU A 130 -1.69 10.84 10.51
CA LEU A 130 -2.62 11.86 10.01
C LEU A 130 -1.81 13.06 9.52
N SER A 131 -1.75 13.27 8.20
CA SER A 131 -0.88 14.28 7.58
C SER A 131 -1.58 15.62 7.40
N VAL A 132 -2.91 15.63 7.19
CA VAL A 132 -3.65 16.85 6.92
C VAL A 132 -4.09 17.48 8.23
N CYS A 133 -3.66 18.72 8.47
CA CYS A 133 -4.10 19.53 9.61
C CYS A 133 -5.01 20.66 9.14
N LYS A 134 -6.18 20.76 9.79
CA LYS A 134 -7.12 21.87 9.62
C LYS A 134 -7.20 22.69 10.90
N VAL A 135 -6.90 23.98 10.79
CA VAL A 135 -7.02 24.96 11.86
C VAL A 135 -8.18 25.90 11.54
N SER A 136 -9.21 25.93 12.38
CA SER A 136 -10.41 26.75 12.20
C SER A 136 -10.57 27.73 13.36
N CYS A 137 -10.80 29.01 13.06
CA CYS A 137 -10.92 30.09 14.04
C CYS A 137 -12.35 30.63 14.06
N TYR A 138 -13.10 30.38 15.14
CA TYR A 138 -14.51 30.81 15.25
C TYR A 138 -14.69 32.33 15.37
N ASP A 139 -13.69 33.05 15.88
CA ASP A 139 -13.68 34.52 15.95
C ASP A 139 -13.18 35.16 14.63
N GLY A 140 -13.09 34.36 13.57
CA GLY A 140 -12.81 34.80 12.20
C GLY A 140 -11.34 35.14 11.92
N PRO A 141 -11.06 35.87 10.82
CA PRO A 141 -9.70 36.04 10.29
C PRO A 141 -8.74 36.79 11.22
N LYS A 142 -9.26 37.68 12.08
CA LYS A 142 -8.44 38.40 13.06
C LYS A 142 -7.85 37.45 14.11
N GLN A 143 -8.56 36.38 14.47
CA GLN A 143 -8.06 35.36 15.38
C GLN A 143 -6.98 34.52 14.71
N LEU A 144 -7.17 34.13 13.44
CA LEU A 144 -6.14 33.42 12.68
C LEU A 144 -4.84 34.24 12.57
N GLN A 145 -4.94 35.55 12.37
CA GLN A 145 -3.77 36.47 12.41
C GLN A 145 -3.11 36.61 13.80
N LYS A 146 -3.84 36.35 14.89
CA LYS A 146 -3.23 36.27 16.22
C LYS A 146 -2.48 34.95 16.39
N VAL A 147 -3.08 33.84 15.90
CA VAL A 147 -2.47 32.50 15.94
C VAL A 147 -1.12 32.47 15.22
N THR A 148 -0.96 33.17 14.10
CA THR A 148 0.34 33.23 13.39
C THR A 148 1.47 33.82 14.23
N LYS A 149 1.16 34.64 15.23
CA LYS A 149 2.18 35.21 16.13
C LYS A 149 2.63 34.21 17.20
N ILE A 150 1.81 33.20 17.48
CA ILE A 150 2.01 32.21 18.55
C ILE A 150 2.53 30.89 17.98
N CYS A 151 2.05 30.48 16.81
CA CYS A 151 2.37 29.22 16.17
C CYS A 151 3.07 29.45 14.82
N PRO A 152 4.41 29.30 14.76
CA PRO A 152 5.18 29.48 13.54
C PRO A 152 4.76 28.57 12.37
N PRO A 153 4.38 27.28 12.55
CA PRO A 153 3.84 26.46 11.47
C PRO A 153 2.68 27.10 10.70
N VAL A 154 1.70 27.67 11.42
CA VAL A 154 0.57 28.37 10.80
C VAL A 154 1.03 29.61 10.04
N ALA A 155 2.01 30.36 10.58
CA ALA A 155 2.57 31.51 9.90
C ALA A 155 3.25 31.14 8.57
N VAL A 156 4.04 30.05 8.55
CA VAL A 156 4.70 29.53 7.35
C VAL A 156 3.68 29.15 6.28
N VAL A 157 2.62 28.42 6.67
CA VAL A 157 1.55 28.01 5.76
C VAL A 157 0.86 29.22 5.13
N LEU A 158 0.44 30.19 5.94
CA LEU A 158 -0.22 31.40 5.43
C LEU A 158 0.70 32.23 4.53
N ALA A 159 2.00 32.29 4.85
CA ALA A 159 2.98 32.94 3.99
C ALA A 159 3.09 32.24 2.62
N ARG A 160 3.16 30.91 2.59
CA ARG A 160 3.21 30.15 1.33
C ARG A 160 1.95 30.34 0.49
N LYS A 161 0.75 30.27 1.09
CA LYS A 161 -0.52 30.54 0.41
C LYS A 161 -0.57 31.95 -0.19
N ARG A 162 -0.06 32.95 0.55
CA ARG A 162 0.07 34.32 0.02
C ARG A 162 1.02 34.38 -1.18
N MET A 163 2.16 33.70 -1.13
CA MET A 163 3.11 33.65 -2.26
C MET A 163 2.52 32.92 -3.48
N ALA A 164 1.60 31.97 -3.27
CA ALA A 164 0.83 31.32 -4.33
C ALA A 164 -0.32 32.19 -4.88
N GLY A 165 -0.51 33.42 -4.38
CA GLY A 165 -1.53 34.36 -4.84
C GLY A 165 -2.88 34.25 -4.15
N GLU A 166 -3.01 33.46 -3.08
CA GLU A 166 -4.26 33.32 -2.34
C GLU A 166 -4.54 34.53 -1.42
N ARG A 167 -5.83 34.88 -1.25
CA ARG A 167 -6.25 35.98 -0.38
C ARG A 167 -6.40 35.55 1.08
N VAL A 168 -5.26 35.35 1.74
CA VAL A 168 -5.19 34.79 3.09
C VAL A 168 -5.78 35.70 4.19
N GLU A 169 -5.91 37.00 3.95
CA GLU A 169 -6.36 37.99 4.95
C GLU A 169 -7.82 37.83 5.39
N ARG A 170 -8.62 37.13 4.58
CA ARG A 170 -10.04 36.87 4.84
C ARG A 170 -10.31 35.45 5.33
N CYS A 171 -9.30 34.60 5.41
CA CYS A 171 -9.45 33.22 5.82
C CYS A 171 -9.66 33.12 7.34
N ASP A 172 -10.70 32.39 7.73
CA ASP A 172 -11.01 31.96 9.09
C ASP A 172 -10.56 30.53 9.36
N GLN A 173 -10.28 29.75 8.30
CA GLN A 173 -9.72 28.41 8.38
C GLN A 173 -8.53 28.24 7.44
N VAL A 174 -7.61 27.36 7.81
CA VAL A 174 -6.48 26.96 6.98
C VAL A 174 -6.26 25.46 7.10
N GLU A 175 -6.09 24.81 5.95
CA GLU A 175 -5.78 23.40 5.81
C GLU A 175 -4.47 23.23 5.05
N PHE A 176 -3.61 22.31 5.52
CA PHE A 176 -2.27 22.07 5.00
C PHE A 176 -1.72 20.69 5.43
N ASP A 177 -0.71 20.21 4.72
CA ASP A 177 0.07 19.03 5.11
C ASP A 177 1.06 19.40 6.24
N VAL A 178 0.84 18.82 7.42
CA VAL A 178 1.68 19.06 8.62
C VAL A 178 3.06 18.44 8.50
N VAL A 179 3.21 17.37 7.70
CA VAL A 179 4.50 16.70 7.46
C VAL A 179 5.38 17.55 6.55
N GLU A 180 4.83 18.07 5.46
CA GLU A 180 5.55 19.00 4.58
C GLU A 180 6.00 20.27 5.34
N VAL A 181 5.13 20.82 6.18
CA VAL A 181 5.47 22.00 7.00
C VAL A 181 6.56 21.68 8.03
N ALA A 182 6.51 20.50 8.66
CA ALA A 182 7.54 20.06 9.59
C ALA A 182 8.90 19.93 8.90
N ASP A 183 8.94 19.32 7.71
CA ASP A 183 10.15 19.14 6.89
C ASP A 183 10.76 20.49 6.49
N ILE A 184 9.95 21.43 5.99
CA ILE A 184 10.41 22.78 5.61
C ILE A 184 10.99 23.55 6.79
N MET A 185 10.39 23.38 7.97
CA MET A 185 10.86 24.03 9.19
C MET A 185 12.07 23.32 9.82
N GLY A 186 12.40 22.11 9.38
CA GLY A 186 13.39 21.25 10.03
C GLY A 186 12.97 20.84 11.44
N TRP A 187 11.66 20.73 11.70
CA TRP A 187 11.10 20.41 13.01
C TRP A 187 10.60 18.97 13.06
N GLN A 188 10.65 18.35 14.24
CA GLN A 188 10.09 17.02 14.44
C GLN A 188 8.56 17.05 14.40
N LEU A 189 7.97 16.17 13.60
CA LEU A 189 6.53 16.07 13.41
C LEU A 189 5.71 16.04 14.72
N PRO A 190 6.07 15.24 15.76
CA PRO A 190 5.31 15.22 17.01
C PRO A 190 5.30 16.57 17.74
N LEU A 191 6.38 17.35 17.66
CA LEU A 191 6.46 18.68 18.28
C LEU A 191 5.56 19.69 17.57
N VAL A 192 5.52 19.63 16.23
CA VAL A 192 4.62 20.46 15.41
C VAL A 192 3.17 20.12 15.73
N LYS A 193 2.80 18.83 15.74
CA LYS A 193 1.44 18.38 16.08
C LYS A 193 1.03 18.80 17.49
N ARG A 194 1.92 18.65 18.47
CA ARG A 194 1.69 19.11 19.86
C ARG A 194 1.46 20.62 19.92
N GLY A 195 2.30 21.41 19.26
CA GLY A 195 2.17 22.87 19.22
C GLY A 195 0.86 23.32 18.57
N LEU A 196 0.42 22.63 17.51
CA LEU A 196 -0.88 22.87 16.89
C LEU A 196 -2.04 22.51 17.83
N ARG A 197 -2.01 21.36 18.52
CA ARG A 197 -3.04 21.00 19.52
C ARG A 197 -3.12 22.02 20.66
N GLN A 198 -1.99 22.58 21.08
CA GLN A 198 -1.95 23.61 22.13
C GLN A 198 -2.70 24.89 21.76
N LEU A 199 -2.87 25.20 20.47
CA LEU A 199 -3.63 26.36 20.02
C LEU A 199 -5.09 26.35 20.49
N GLN A 200 -5.66 25.18 20.80
CA GLN A 200 -7.03 25.07 21.29
C GLN A 200 -7.20 25.64 22.71
N TRP A 201 -6.10 25.87 23.43
CA TRP A 201 -6.08 26.36 24.79
C TRP A 201 -5.59 27.81 24.84
N SER A 202 -6.26 28.64 25.63
CA SER A 202 -5.82 30.00 25.90
C SER A 202 -4.77 30.01 27.01
N THR A 203 -3.73 30.81 26.82
CA THR A 203 -2.70 31.09 27.84
C THR A 203 -3.11 32.17 28.83
N ASP A 204 -4.31 32.75 28.71
CA ASP A 204 -4.79 33.76 29.65
C ASP A 204 -5.06 33.18 31.04
N ARG A 205 -4.94 34.04 32.07
CA ARG A 205 -5.01 33.70 33.51
C ARG A 205 -6.25 32.92 33.95
N ALA A 206 -7.29 32.86 33.12
CA ALA A 206 -8.54 32.16 33.39
C ALA A 206 -8.58 30.70 32.89
N GLY A 207 -7.60 30.24 32.09
CA GLY A 207 -7.53 28.85 31.60
C GLY A 207 -8.80 28.43 30.86
N GLY A 208 -8.86 28.64 29.55
CA GLY A 208 -10.07 28.36 28.76
C GLY A 208 -9.77 27.90 27.34
N ARG A 209 -10.81 27.53 26.59
CA ARG A 209 -10.68 27.28 25.16
C ARG A 209 -10.43 28.59 24.42
N SER A 210 -9.48 28.57 23.48
CA SER A 210 -9.07 29.76 22.72
C SER A 210 -10.06 30.16 21.62
N GLY A 211 -11.05 29.32 21.32
CA GLY A 211 -11.92 29.47 20.15
C GLY A 211 -11.29 28.99 18.84
N VAL A 212 -10.11 28.37 18.91
CA VAL A 212 -9.44 27.71 17.77
C VAL A 212 -9.71 26.21 17.85
N LEU A 213 -10.16 25.62 16.74
CA LEU A 213 -10.31 24.19 16.55
C LEU A 213 -9.16 23.68 15.68
N VAL A 214 -8.53 22.59 16.10
CA VAL A 214 -7.47 21.92 15.33
C VAL A 214 -7.86 20.47 15.13
N GLU A 215 -7.96 20.05 13.87
CA GLU A 215 -8.34 18.70 13.47
C GLU A 215 -7.21 18.10 12.64
N PHE A 216 -6.86 16.85 12.92
CA PHE A 216 -5.98 16.05 12.08
C PHE A 216 -6.82 15.03 11.33
N SER A 217 -6.52 14.86 10.05
CA SER A 217 -7.27 13.99 9.15
C SER A 217 -6.33 13.36 8.12
N ALA A 218 -6.91 12.54 7.25
CA ALA A 218 -6.21 11.81 6.18
C ALA A 218 -5.06 10.93 6.70
N ILE A 219 -5.39 9.67 7.02
CA ILE A 219 -4.36 8.65 7.26
C ILE A 219 -3.50 8.52 6.00
N SER A 220 -2.18 8.57 6.19
CA SER A 220 -1.23 8.72 5.10
C SER A 220 -0.06 7.78 5.27
N PHE A 221 0.45 7.28 4.14
CA PHE A 221 1.77 6.66 4.10
C PHE A 221 2.80 7.74 4.47
N TYR A 222 3.60 7.49 5.49
CA TYR A 222 4.61 8.42 5.99
C TYR A 222 5.99 7.82 5.77
N PHE A 223 6.88 8.55 5.10
CA PHE A 223 8.19 8.03 4.75
C PHE A 223 9.22 9.14 4.53
N ARG A 224 10.51 8.78 4.54
CA ARG A 224 11.59 9.65 4.07
C ARG A 224 12.04 9.23 2.69
N SER A 225 12.33 10.19 1.83
CA SER A 225 12.82 9.95 0.48
C SER A 225 13.75 11.05 -0.01
N TYR A 226 14.56 10.75 -1.02
CA TYR A 226 15.38 11.76 -1.70
C TYR A 226 14.52 12.63 -2.63
N GLY A 227 14.77 13.93 -2.61
CA GLY A 227 14.08 14.91 -3.46
C GLY A 227 14.85 15.29 -4.73
N ASP A 228 16.02 14.71 -4.96
CA ASP A 228 16.94 15.05 -6.07
C ASP A 228 17.12 13.91 -7.09
N LEU A 229 16.14 13.00 -7.17
CA LEU A 229 16.17 11.91 -8.15
C LEU A 229 16.09 12.46 -9.58
N SER A 230 17.04 12.04 -10.40
CA SER A 230 17.01 12.33 -11.84
C SER A 230 15.96 11.48 -12.55
N PRO A 231 15.45 11.92 -13.73
CA PRO A 231 14.49 11.15 -14.51
C PRO A 231 14.99 9.73 -14.83
N GLU A 232 16.27 9.57 -15.14
CA GLU A 232 16.89 8.29 -15.44
C GLU A 232 16.87 7.35 -14.23
N GLU A 233 17.14 7.87 -13.03
CA GLU A 233 17.06 7.10 -11.79
C GLU A 233 15.61 6.70 -11.49
N MET A 234 14.65 7.60 -11.72
CA MET A 234 13.22 7.28 -11.58
C MET A 234 12.80 6.15 -12.53
N ASP A 235 13.25 6.17 -13.78
CA ASP A 235 12.96 5.11 -14.74
C ASP A 235 13.55 3.77 -14.27
N VAL A 236 14.78 3.75 -13.76
CA VAL A 236 15.40 2.52 -13.21
C VAL A 236 14.58 1.98 -12.04
N LEU A 237 14.09 2.84 -11.14
CA LEU A 237 13.22 2.45 -10.04
C LEU A 237 11.90 1.86 -10.52
N CYS A 238 11.28 2.48 -11.53
CA CYS A 238 10.07 1.96 -12.15
C CYS A 238 10.29 0.57 -12.76
N HIS A 239 11.40 0.36 -13.48
CA HIS A 239 11.75 -0.94 -14.04
C HIS A 239 11.99 -1.99 -12.94
N PHE A 240 12.68 -1.62 -11.86
CA PHE A 240 12.88 -2.49 -10.72
C PHE A 240 11.55 -2.94 -10.10
N LEU A 241 10.69 -1.98 -9.74
CA LEU A 241 9.39 -2.28 -9.12
C LEU A 241 8.52 -3.12 -10.06
N HIS A 242 8.49 -2.79 -11.34
CA HIS A 242 7.76 -3.55 -12.33
C HIS A 242 8.28 -4.99 -12.45
N GLY A 243 9.60 -5.17 -12.50
CA GLY A 243 10.24 -6.50 -12.53
C GLY A 243 9.88 -7.34 -11.30
N ARG A 244 9.85 -6.74 -10.10
CA ARG A 244 9.42 -7.42 -8.87
C ARG A 244 7.96 -7.87 -8.94
N VAL A 245 7.08 -7.01 -9.46
CA VAL A 245 5.65 -7.35 -9.63
C VAL A 245 5.47 -8.48 -10.64
N GLN A 246 6.16 -8.44 -11.78
CA GLN A 246 6.11 -9.49 -12.80
C GLN A 246 6.65 -10.82 -12.27
N GLU A 247 7.76 -10.80 -11.52
CA GLU A 247 8.31 -12.01 -10.91
C GLU A 247 7.34 -12.62 -9.91
N GLN A 248 6.70 -11.79 -9.09
CA GLN A 248 5.68 -12.23 -8.14
C GLN A 248 4.48 -12.83 -8.88
N GLU A 249 3.96 -12.17 -9.92
CA GLU A 249 2.88 -12.68 -10.76
C GLU A 249 3.22 -14.05 -11.34
N ARG A 250 4.37 -14.17 -12.02
CA ARG A 250 4.85 -15.43 -12.61
C ARG A 250 4.95 -16.53 -11.56
N THR A 251 5.54 -16.24 -10.40
CA THR A 251 5.69 -17.20 -9.30
C THR A 251 4.34 -17.67 -8.78
N ARG A 252 3.37 -16.77 -8.61
CA ARG A 252 2.02 -17.12 -8.14
C ARG A 252 1.25 -17.95 -9.16
N LEU A 253 1.35 -17.63 -10.44
CA LEU A 253 0.75 -18.43 -11.51
C LEU A 253 1.36 -19.83 -11.56
N GLN A 254 2.70 -19.95 -11.47
CA GLN A 254 3.37 -21.24 -11.43
C GLN A 254 2.95 -22.07 -10.21
N GLN A 255 2.81 -21.46 -9.03
CA GLN A 255 2.31 -22.13 -7.83
C GLN A 255 0.88 -22.64 -8.01
N LEU A 256 0.01 -21.86 -8.64
CA LEU A 256 -1.36 -22.26 -8.95
C LEU A 256 -1.39 -23.44 -9.92
N THR A 257 -0.62 -23.37 -11.00
CA THR A 257 -0.51 -24.43 -12.02
C THR A 257 0.05 -25.72 -11.42
N ALA A 258 1.12 -25.62 -10.64
CA ALA A 258 1.73 -26.78 -9.97
C ALA A 258 0.74 -27.44 -8.99
N CYS A 259 0.03 -26.63 -8.21
CA CYS A 259 -1.02 -27.08 -7.30
C CYS A 259 -2.14 -27.83 -8.06
N PHE A 260 -2.65 -27.24 -9.14
CA PHE A 260 -3.66 -27.84 -9.98
C PHE A 260 -3.20 -29.17 -10.60
N LYS A 261 -2.00 -29.21 -11.20
CA LYS A 261 -1.41 -30.41 -11.80
C LYS A 261 -1.25 -31.54 -10.76
N ALA A 262 -0.73 -31.22 -9.58
CA ALA A 262 -0.55 -32.19 -8.50
C ALA A 262 -1.87 -32.80 -8.01
N PHE A 263 -2.91 -31.99 -7.83
CA PHE A 263 -4.22 -32.51 -7.43
C PHE A 263 -4.91 -33.26 -8.57
N ARG A 264 -4.81 -32.77 -9.80
CA ARG A 264 -5.40 -33.42 -10.98
C ARG A 264 -4.80 -34.79 -11.25
N SER A 265 -3.49 -34.98 -11.06
CA SER A 265 -2.83 -36.26 -11.32
C SER A 265 -3.30 -37.39 -10.40
N VAL A 266 -3.82 -37.07 -9.21
CA VAL A 266 -4.35 -38.05 -8.25
C VAL A 266 -5.88 -38.03 -8.16
N ALA A 267 -6.54 -37.14 -8.88
CA ALA A 267 -7.99 -36.96 -8.83
C ALA A 267 -8.76 -38.17 -9.41
N PHE A 268 -9.94 -38.43 -8.84
CA PHE A 268 -10.91 -39.38 -9.38
C PHE A 268 -11.94 -38.63 -10.23
N GLN A 269 -12.52 -39.31 -11.22
CA GLN A 269 -13.62 -38.77 -12.01
C GLN A 269 -14.90 -38.58 -11.18
N SER A 270 -15.06 -39.35 -10.11
CA SER A 270 -16.17 -39.27 -9.16
C SER A 270 -15.71 -39.65 -7.76
N VAL A 271 -16.32 -39.04 -6.76
CA VAL A 271 -16.07 -39.35 -5.34
C VAL A 271 -16.39 -40.81 -5.03
N LEU A 272 -17.35 -41.42 -5.73
CA LEU A 272 -17.76 -42.82 -5.52
C LEU A 272 -16.60 -43.81 -5.63
N SER A 273 -15.58 -43.48 -6.44
CA SER A 273 -14.38 -44.30 -6.64
C SER A 273 -13.48 -44.41 -5.39
N CYS A 274 -13.68 -43.57 -4.38
CA CYS A 274 -12.85 -43.54 -3.17
C CYS A 274 -13.66 -43.54 -1.85
N VAL A 275 -14.96 -43.84 -1.88
CA VAL A 275 -15.82 -43.85 -0.67
C VAL A 275 -15.53 -45.04 0.23
N GLN A 276 -15.30 -46.23 -0.34
CA GLN A 276 -15.21 -47.47 0.44
C GLN A 276 -13.78 -47.82 0.82
N HIS A 277 -12.80 -47.50 -0.03
CA HIS A 277 -11.40 -47.77 0.19
C HIS A 277 -10.53 -46.59 -0.22
N LEU A 278 -9.60 -46.21 0.65
CA LEU A 278 -8.55 -45.25 0.33
C LEU A 278 -7.55 -45.91 -0.61
N ASP A 279 -7.35 -45.32 -1.80
CA ASP A 279 -6.26 -45.71 -2.69
C ASP A 279 -4.92 -45.25 -2.09
N ARG A 280 -4.22 -46.20 -1.46
CA ARG A 280 -2.92 -45.95 -0.82
C ARG A 280 -1.86 -45.48 -1.82
N SER A 281 -1.93 -45.92 -3.08
CA SER A 281 -0.96 -45.54 -4.12
C SER A 281 -1.09 -44.06 -4.46
N ARG A 282 -2.31 -43.59 -4.78
CA ARG A 282 -2.57 -42.16 -5.02
C ARG A 282 -2.26 -41.29 -3.80
N SER A 283 -2.56 -41.77 -2.59
CA SER A 283 -2.22 -41.06 -1.35
C SER A 283 -0.70 -40.91 -1.18
N GLN A 284 0.07 -41.98 -1.44
CA GLN A 284 1.53 -41.93 -1.40
C GLN A 284 2.09 -41.03 -2.49
N GLN A 285 1.53 -41.07 -3.70
CA GLN A 285 1.91 -40.20 -4.81
C GLN A 285 1.70 -38.72 -4.46
N LEU A 286 0.54 -38.35 -3.90
CA LEU A 286 0.31 -36.96 -3.46
C LEU A 286 1.29 -36.55 -2.37
N LYS A 287 1.55 -37.41 -1.38
CA LYS A 287 2.55 -37.12 -0.32
C LYS A 287 3.94 -36.89 -0.90
N ALA A 288 4.36 -37.72 -1.85
CA ALA A 288 5.65 -37.58 -2.54
C ALA A 288 5.74 -36.24 -3.30
N LEU A 289 4.70 -35.87 -4.07
CA LEU A 289 4.64 -34.58 -4.78
C LEU A 289 4.73 -33.38 -3.83
N LEU A 290 4.06 -33.45 -2.67
CA LEU A 290 4.13 -32.40 -1.66
C LEU A 290 5.52 -32.28 -1.03
N SER A 291 6.11 -33.41 -0.63
CA SER A 291 7.47 -33.45 -0.08
C SER A 291 8.47 -32.86 -1.08
N GLU A 292 8.44 -33.31 -2.33
CA GLU A 292 9.32 -32.82 -3.38
C GLU A 292 9.17 -31.31 -3.62
N TYR A 293 7.95 -30.77 -3.60
CA TYR A 293 7.71 -29.34 -3.74
C TYR A 293 8.37 -28.52 -2.61
N PHE A 294 8.22 -28.95 -1.35
CA PHE A 294 8.79 -28.23 -0.21
C PHE A 294 10.31 -28.39 -0.13
N ASP A 295 10.86 -29.55 -0.49
CA ASP A 295 12.30 -29.80 -0.54
C ASP A 295 12.96 -28.92 -1.61
N ARG A 296 12.42 -28.91 -2.84
CA ARG A 296 12.88 -28.01 -3.91
C ARG A 296 12.80 -26.53 -3.53
N LYS A 297 11.74 -26.12 -2.82
CA LYS A 297 11.57 -24.75 -2.36
C LYS A 297 12.63 -24.36 -1.32
N LYS A 298 13.02 -25.28 -0.43
CA LYS A 298 14.06 -25.09 0.58
C LYS A 298 15.44 -24.94 -0.06
N GLU A 299 15.77 -25.79 -1.03
CA GLU A 299 17.07 -25.77 -1.73
C GLU A 299 17.27 -24.50 -2.58
N ARG A 300 16.20 -23.98 -3.20
CA ARG A 300 16.26 -22.81 -4.09
C ARG A 300 16.03 -21.47 -3.40
N GLY A 301 16.11 -21.42 -2.07
CA GLY A 301 15.91 -20.18 -1.30
C GLY A 301 14.54 -19.53 -1.52
N GLY A 302 13.50 -20.34 -1.78
CA GLY A 302 12.13 -19.87 -2.02
C GLY A 302 11.77 -19.59 -3.48
N ALA A 303 12.72 -19.62 -4.43
CA ALA A 303 12.43 -19.42 -5.84
C ALA A 303 11.94 -20.74 -6.50
N VAL A 304 10.63 -20.84 -6.68
CA VAL A 304 10.02 -21.91 -7.48
C VAL A 304 10.06 -21.46 -8.94
N GLN A 305 11.15 -21.76 -9.66
CA GLN A 305 11.17 -21.67 -11.12
C GLN A 305 10.83 -23.05 -11.66
N LEU A 306 9.56 -23.30 -11.95
CA LEU A 306 9.17 -24.42 -12.81
C LEU A 306 9.37 -23.95 -14.27
N GLU A 307 10.21 -24.67 -15.00
CA GLU A 307 10.32 -24.59 -16.46
C GLU A 307 9.06 -25.20 -17.06
N GLU A 308 7.94 -24.49 -16.96
CA GLU A 308 6.73 -24.85 -17.68
C GLU A 308 6.33 -23.63 -18.50
N GLU A 309 6.49 -23.77 -19.81
CA GLU A 309 5.88 -22.89 -20.80
C GLU A 309 4.36 -22.89 -20.54
N PRO A 310 3.71 -21.71 -20.52
CA PRO A 310 2.26 -21.66 -20.45
C PRO A 310 1.69 -22.48 -21.61
N GLU A 311 0.72 -23.36 -21.32
CA GLU A 311 -0.06 -23.99 -22.38
C GLU A 311 -0.74 -22.86 -23.17
N ASP A 312 -0.29 -22.65 -24.41
CA ASP A 312 -0.89 -21.70 -25.35
C ASP A 312 -2.37 -22.04 -25.50
N LEU A 313 -3.23 -21.24 -24.87
CA LEU A 313 -4.67 -21.31 -25.07
C LEU A 313 -4.96 -21.06 -26.55
N ASP A 314 -5.82 -21.93 -27.10
CA ASP A 314 -6.14 -22.08 -28.52
C ASP A 314 -6.35 -20.72 -29.21
N THR A 315 -5.35 -20.30 -29.98
CA THR A 315 -5.25 -18.98 -30.62
C THR A 315 -6.34 -18.74 -31.67
N ASN A 316 -7.02 -19.79 -32.11
CA ASN A 316 -8.07 -19.72 -33.13
C ASN A 316 -9.43 -19.25 -32.60
N GLU A 317 -9.85 -19.63 -31.37
CA GLU A 317 -11.11 -19.13 -30.80
C GLU A 317 -11.02 -17.64 -30.46
N LEU A 318 -9.82 -17.13 -30.24
CA LEU A 318 -9.54 -15.75 -29.82
C LEU A 318 -9.76 -14.72 -30.93
N LEU A 319 -9.49 -15.05 -32.19
CA LEU A 319 -9.63 -14.12 -33.32
C LEU A 319 -11.09 -13.73 -33.57
N ASP A 320 -12.01 -14.67 -33.38
CA ASP A 320 -13.45 -14.47 -33.62
C ASP A 320 -14.07 -13.45 -32.66
N TRP A 321 -13.52 -13.32 -31.46
CA TRP A 321 -14.03 -12.40 -30.44
C TRP A 321 -13.39 -11.02 -30.48
N GLU A 322 -12.24 -10.83 -31.14
CA GLU A 322 -11.49 -9.58 -31.05
C GLU A 322 -12.28 -8.36 -31.52
N GLU A 323 -12.94 -8.42 -32.67
CA GLU A 323 -13.73 -7.29 -33.20
C GLU A 323 -14.92 -6.96 -32.31
N GLN A 324 -15.56 -7.98 -31.77
CA GLN A 324 -16.68 -7.82 -30.84
C GLN A 324 -16.21 -7.17 -29.54
N VAL A 325 -15.08 -7.64 -28.97
CA VAL A 325 -14.45 -7.07 -27.78
C VAL A 325 -14.09 -5.60 -28.00
N ARG A 326 -13.41 -5.26 -29.10
CA ARG A 326 -13.05 -3.87 -29.43
C ARG A 326 -14.28 -2.97 -29.55
N THR A 327 -15.34 -3.46 -30.19
CA THR A 327 -16.60 -2.72 -30.33
C THR A 327 -17.27 -2.48 -28.98
N ASP A 328 -17.29 -3.49 -28.10
CA ASP A 328 -17.82 -3.34 -26.76
C ASP A 328 -16.98 -2.43 -25.87
N ILE A 329 -15.64 -2.44 -26.02
CA ILE A 329 -14.75 -1.50 -25.35
C ILE A 329 -15.06 -0.06 -25.79
N ARG A 330 -15.15 0.21 -27.10
CA ARG A 330 -15.51 1.55 -27.60
C ARG A 330 -16.87 2.01 -27.08
N ARG A 331 -17.85 1.11 -27.06
CA ARG A 331 -19.18 1.39 -26.51
C ARG A 331 -19.12 1.70 -25.01
N PHE A 332 -18.33 0.95 -24.26
CA PHE A 332 -18.13 1.17 -22.83
C PHE A 332 -17.51 2.55 -22.58
N LEU A 333 -16.43 2.90 -23.30
CA LEU A 333 -15.77 4.20 -23.19
C LEU A 333 -16.70 5.35 -23.58
N ALA A 334 -17.49 5.20 -24.64
CA ALA A 334 -18.45 6.22 -25.07
C ALA A 334 -19.59 6.44 -24.05
N LEU A 335 -20.02 5.40 -23.34
CA LEU A 335 -21.03 5.52 -22.27
C LEU A 335 -20.49 6.21 -21.01
N ARG A 336 -19.17 6.29 -20.85
CA ARG A 336 -18.45 6.74 -19.65
C ARG A 336 -17.35 7.75 -20.03
N SER A 337 -17.67 8.68 -20.93
CA SER A 337 -16.69 9.61 -21.52
C SER A 337 -16.10 10.60 -20.51
N ASP A 338 -16.76 10.76 -19.36
CA ASP A 338 -16.38 11.58 -18.22
C ASP A 338 -15.31 10.92 -17.32
N GLU A 339 -15.13 9.61 -17.43
CA GLU A 339 -14.21 8.83 -16.58
C GLU A 339 -12.91 8.46 -17.34
N LYS A 340 -11.77 8.44 -16.63
CA LYS A 340 -10.45 8.12 -17.22
C LYS A 340 -10.03 6.69 -16.95
N PHE A 341 -10.23 5.80 -17.92
CA PHE A 341 -9.84 4.39 -17.80
C PHE A 341 -8.40 4.12 -18.26
N SER A 342 -7.77 3.14 -17.62
CA SER A 342 -6.58 2.45 -18.13
C SER A 342 -6.99 1.14 -18.82
N GLY A 343 -6.14 0.58 -19.69
CA GLY A 343 -6.42 -0.71 -20.33
C GLY A 343 -6.64 -1.83 -19.30
N ARG A 344 -5.88 -1.81 -18.19
CA ARG A 344 -6.06 -2.72 -17.05
C ARG A 344 -7.41 -2.53 -16.36
N ALA A 345 -7.87 -1.30 -16.14
CA ALA A 345 -9.18 -1.05 -15.54
C ALA A 345 -10.32 -1.61 -16.39
N VAL A 346 -10.28 -1.40 -17.70
CA VAL A 346 -11.28 -1.95 -18.63
C VAL A 346 -11.24 -3.48 -18.62
N ALA A 347 -10.05 -4.09 -18.71
CA ALA A 347 -9.91 -5.54 -18.65
C ALA A 347 -10.47 -6.13 -17.34
N ARG A 348 -10.21 -5.48 -16.20
CA ARG A 348 -10.79 -5.86 -14.89
C ARG A 348 -12.31 -5.86 -14.92
N ILE A 349 -12.94 -4.82 -15.49
CA ILE A 349 -14.40 -4.74 -15.62
C ILE A 349 -14.93 -5.88 -16.50
N LEU A 350 -14.30 -6.16 -17.64
CA LEU A 350 -14.71 -7.23 -18.56
C LEU A 350 -14.57 -8.64 -17.95
N HIS A 351 -13.58 -8.84 -17.06
CA HIS A 351 -13.44 -10.05 -16.23
C HIS A 351 -14.30 -10.01 -14.96
N GLY A 352 -14.93 -8.88 -14.65
CA GLY A 352 -15.69 -8.65 -13.43
C GLY A 352 -14.90 -8.76 -12.14
N ILE A 353 -13.70 -8.20 -12.18
CA ILE A 353 -12.80 -7.99 -11.04
C ILE A 353 -12.94 -6.53 -10.63
N GLY A 354 -13.31 -6.28 -9.37
CA GLY A 354 -13.36 -4.91 -8.83
C GLY A 354 -11.97 -4.33 -8.61
N SER A 355 -11.89 -3.01 -8.60
CA SER A 355 -10.70 -2.26 -8.20
C SER A 355 -11.07 -1.13 -7.24
N PRO A 356 -10.11 -0.53 -6.52
CA PRO A 356 -10.40 0.55 -5.60
C PRO A 356 -11.09 1.75 -6.29
N ARG A 357 -10.63 2.12 -7.48
CA ARG A 357 -11.23 3.21 -8.27
C ARG A 357 -12.54 2.78 -8.96
N TYR A 358 -12.64 1.50 -9.33
CA TYR A 358 -13.78 0.95 -10.08
C TYR A 358 -14.43 -0.21 -9.31
N PRO A 359 -15.18 0.07 -8.24
CA PRO A 359 -15.71 -0.94 -7.34
C PRO A 359 -16.84 -1.76 -7.98
N ALA A 360 -16.87 -3.06 -7.68
CA ALA A 360 -17.85 -4.00 -8.21
C ALA A 360 -19.31 -3.65 -7.85
N GLN A 361 -19.52 -2.94 -6.74
CA GLN A 361 -20.83 -2.47 -6.27
C GLN A 361 -21.49 -1.48 -7.25
N ILE A 362 -20.66 -0.71 -7.98
CA ILE A 362 -21.08 0.27 -8.98
C ILE A 362 -21.03 -0.37 -10.37
N TYR A 363 -19.85 -0.87 -10.76
CA TYR A 363 -19.59 -1.36 -12.11
C TYR A 363 -20.21 -2.72 -12.39
N GLY A 364 -20.37 -3.57 -11.37
CA GLY A 364 -21.01 -4.89 -11.51
C GLY A 364 -22.51 -4.85 -11.76
N ARG A 365 -23.13 -3.67 -11.66
CA ARG A 365 -24.54 -3.48 -12.04
C ARG A 365 -24.73 -3.49 -13.55
N ASP A 366 -23.73 -3.04 -14.32
CA ASP A 366 -23.81 -3.04 -15.78
C ASP A 366 -23.36 -4.40 -16.35
N ARG A 367 -24.31 -5.33 -16.41
CA ARG A 367 -24.11 -6.69 -16.92
C ARG A 367 -23.76 -6.76 -18.40
N ARG A 368 -23.89 -5.65 -19.15
CA ARG A 368 -23.50 -5.59 -20.56
C ARG A 368 -21.98 -5.68 -20.74
N PHE A 369 -21.22 -5.30 -19.72
CA PHE A 369 -19.75 -5.29 -19.75
C PHE A 369 -19.16 -6.17 -18.64
N TRP A 370 -19.78 -6.21 -17.47
CA TRP A 370 -19.26 -6.95 -16.32
C TRP A 370 -19.28 -8.48 -16.52
N ARG A 371 -18.11 -9.13 -16.37
CA ARG A 371 -17.93 -10.59 -16.58
C ARG A 371 -18.27 -11.09 -17.98
N LYS A 372 -18.28 -10.23 -18.99
CA LYS A 372 -18.63 -10.62 -20.36
C LYS A 372 -17.58 -11.53 -21.02
N TYR A 373 -16.30 -11.33 -20.70
CA TYR A 373 -15.18 -12.00 -21.38
C TYR A 373 -14.30 -12.81 -20.42
N LEU A 374 -14.91 -13.60 -19.53
CA LEU A 374 -14.18 -14.42 -18.54
C LEU A 374 -13.28 -15.50 -19.15
N HIS A 375 -13.59 -15.94 -20.37
CA HIS A 375 -12.89 -17.02 -21.06
C HIS A 375 -11.69 -16.53 -21.87
N LEU A 376 -11.57 -15.22 -22.07
CA LEU A 376 -10.46 -14.63 -22.82
C LEU A 376 -9.26 -14.37 -21.91
N ASP A 377 -8.07 -14.37 -22.49
CA ASP A 377 -6.86 -14.04 -21.76
C ASP A 377 -6.87 -12.57 -21.28
N PHE A 378 -6.53 -12.39 -20.00
CA PHE A 378 -6.58 -11.09 -19.35
C PHE A 378 -5.56 -10.11 -19.95
N ASN A 379 -4.35 -10.57 -20.27
CA ASN A 379 -3.32 -9.72 -20.84
C ASN A 379 -3.67 -9.29 -22.27
N ARG A 380 -4.30 -10.17 -23.04
CA ARG A 380 -4.82 -9.82 -24.36
C ARG A 380 -5.93 -8.76 -24.27
N LEU A 381 -6.84 -8.85 -23.31
CA LEU A 381 -7.84 -7.81 -23.08
C LEU A 381 -7.20 -6.46 -22.70
N ILE A 382 -6.14 -6.47 -21.88
CA ILE A 382 -5.39 -5.25 -21.55
C ILE A 382 -4.84 -4.61 -22.82
N GLN A 383 -4.21 -5.39 -23.70
CA GLN A 383 -3.64 -4.88 -24.95
C GLN A 383 -4.72 -4.26 -25.84
N MET A 384 -5.82 -4.98 -26.07
CA MET A 384 -6.94 -4.49 -26.88
C MET A 384 -7.55 -3.21 -26.28
N ALA A 385 -7.81 -3.20 -24.97
CA ALA A 385 -8.34 -2.00 -24.31
C ALA A 385 -7.38 -0.81 -24.37
N THR A 386 -6.07 -1.06 -24.23
CA THR A 386 -5.06 0.00 -24.34
C THR A 386 -5.03 0.59 -25.74
N GLN A 387 -5.08 -0.25 -26.78
CA GLN A 387 -5.15 0.19 -28.18
C GLN A 387 -6.41 1.03 -28.45
N GLU A 388 -7.58 0.56 -28.00
CA GLU A 388 -8.83 1.31 -28.15
C GLU A 388 -8.80 2.64 -27.40
N ILE A 389 -8.26 2.70 -26.18
CA ILE A 389 -8.14 3.96 -25.42
C ILE A 389 -7.21 4.96 -26.13
N ILE A 390 -6.12 4.49 -26.74
CA ILE A 390 -5.20 5.35 -27.50
C ILE A 390 -5.88 5.85 -28.78
N GLY A 391 -6.63 5.00 -29.48
CA GLY A 391 -7.36 5.36 -30.70
C GLY A 391 -8.65 6.16 -30.48
N PHE A 392 -9.18 6.16 -29.24
CA PHE A 392 -10.40 6.89 -28.86
C PHE A 392 -10.13 8.34 -28.41
N LYS A 393 -8.88 8.65 -28.06
CA LYS A 393 -8.42 10.03 -27.82
C LYS A 393 -8.14 10.72 -29.14
#